data_AF-F8KPG6-F1
#
_entry.id   AF-F8KPG6-F1
#
_cell.length_a   1.000
_cell.length_b   1.000
_cell.length_c   1.000
_cell.angle_alpha   90.00
_cell.angle_beta   90.00
_cell.angle_gamma   90.00
#
_symmetry.space_group_name_H-M   'P 1'
#
loop_
_entity.id
_entity.type
_entity.pdbx_description
1 polymer ?
#
loop_
_entity_poly.entity_id
_entity_poly.type
_entity_poly.pdbx_seq_one_letter_code
_entity_poly.pdbx_strand_id
1 'polypeptide(L)'
;MKEASIEEFMEAVQKAMVMEKDREQWWKELAQGLSPQERGYFINLGKEGIIESTRHHDPYHLKLSIQIGMEMTMEQELEQKKKAQIELADSTLYMGALERGIYPLERRPNHPLELQKLKKKIEKANPARWKQLMWLYDYEKLEGYEFLVLDRWREWFPNMVYHLHLDILFPIMCSQMKMELAILDTTQAQIQRAEGITDLEQLQQAQINLYYYLIVAPPKIGKNYNECLEKDKKWMAQSNMSLERLMRP
;
A
#
# COMPACT_ATOMS: atom_id res chain seq x y z
N MET A 1 -17.48 -21.28 0.40
CA MET A 1 -18.36 -21.77 -0.68
C MET A 1 -19.03 -23.08 -0.29
N LYS A 2 -20.30 -23.30 -0.68
CA LYS A 2 -21.02 -24.57 -0.44
C LYS A 2 -20.64 -25.56 -1.55
N GLU A 3 -20.44 -26.84 -1.21
CA GLU A 3 -20.30 -27.91 -2.20
C GLU A 3 -21.68 -28.38 -2.67
N ALA A 4 -21.79 -28.76 -3.94
CA ALA A 4 -23.04 -29.26 -4.50
C ALA A 4 -22.87 -30.58 -5.25
N SER A 5 -23.87 -31.45 -5.10
CA SER A 5 -23.98 -32.68 -5.89
C SER A 5 -24.37 -32.39 -7.34
N ILE A 6 -24.27 -33.41 -8.20
CA ILE A 6 -24.73 -33.30 -9.60
C ILE A 6 -26.25 -33.09 -9.63
N GLU A 7 -26.99 -33.77 -8.76
CA GLU A 7 -28.44 -33.65 -8.64
C GLU A 7 -28.85 -32.23 -8.23
N GLU A 8 -28.19 -31.65 -7.22
CA GLU A 8 -28.43 -30.27 -6.79
C GLU A 8 -28.16 -29.26 -7.92
N PHE A 9 -27.10 -29.48 -8.70
CA PHE A 9 -26.77 -28.66 -9.88
C PHE A 9 -27.86 -28.76 -10.96
N MET A 10 -28.28 -29.97 -11.31
CA MET A 10 -29.30 -30.18 -12.33
C MET A 10 -30.65 -29.60 -11.91
N GLU A 11 -31.02 -29.72 -10.64
CA GLU A 11 -32.24 -29.12 -10.10
C GLU A 11 -32.20 -27.58 -10.16
N ALA A 12 -31.06 -26.97 -9.86
CA ALA A 12 -30.88 -25.52 -9.97
C ALA A 12 -31.01 -25.02 -11.41
N VAL A 13 -30.43 -25.74 -12.38
CA VAL A 13 -30.56 -25.42 -13.82
C VAL A 13 -32.02 -25.50 -14.26
N GLN A 14 -32.73 -26.57 -13.90
CA GLN A 14 -34.16 -26.76 -14.24
C GLN A 14 -35.05 -25.69 -13.61
N LYS A 15 -34.74 -25.23 -12.40
CA LYS A 15 -35.47 -24.13 -11.74
C LYS A 15 -35.18 -22.78 -12.40
N ALA A 16 -33.97 -22.59 -12.92
CA ALA A 16 -33.58 -21.34 -13.56
C ALA A 16 -34.17 -21.20 -14.96
N MET A 17 -34.26 -22.29 -15.72
CA MET A 17 -34.74 -22.27 -17.10
C MET A 17 -35.41 -23.57 -17.56
N VAL A 18 -36.29 -23.44 -18.57
CA VAL A 18 -36.90 -24.59 -19.23
C VAL A 18 -35.82 -25.35 -20.02
N MET A 19 -35.50 -26.56 -19.57
CA MET A 19 -34.57 -27.44 -20.28
C MET A 19 -35.26 -28.12 -21.46
N GLU A 20 -34.79 -27.82 -22.68
CA GLU A 20 -35.08 -28.65 -23.84
C GLU A 20 -34.44 -30.04 -23.66
N LYS A 21 -35.13 -31.11 -24.08
CA LYS A 21 -34.65 -32.50 -23.94
C LYS A 21 -33.23 -32.69 -24.50
N ASP A 22 -32.93 -31.98 -25.56
CA ASP A 22 -31.69 -32.05 -26.32
C ASP A 22 -30.51 -31.43 -25.55
N ARG A 23 -30.79 -30.54 -24.59
CA ARG A 23 -29.79 -29.88 -23.73
C ARG A 23 -29.64 -30.51 -22.36
N GLU A 24 -30.51 -31.45 -21.97
CA GLU A 24 -30.38 -32.13 -20.67
C GLU A 24 -29.07 -32.92 -20.56
N GLN A 25 -28.70 -33.62 -21.62
CA GLN A 25 -27.45 -34.39 -21.67
C GLN A 25 -26.22 -33.47 -21.61
N TRP A 26 -26.30 -32.31 -22.29
CA TRP A 26 -25.26 -31.28 -22.26
C TRP A 26 -24.99 -30.77 -20.83
N TRP A 27 -26.05 -30.48 -20.08
CA TRP A 27 -25.92 -30.03 -18.68
C TRP A 27 -25.41 -31.14 -17.76
N LYS A 28 -25.78 -32.40 -18.01
CA LYS A 28 -25.24 -33.57 -17.28
C LYS A 28 -23.74 -33.74 -17.51
N GLU A 29 -23.27 -33.62 -18.75
CA GLU A 29 -21.85 -33.70 -19.10
C GLU A 29 -21.05 -32.58 -18.45
N LEU A 30 -21.58 -31.35 -18.49
CA LEU A 30 -20.99 -30.22 -17.77
C LEU A 30 -20.91 -30.52 -16.26
N ALA A 31 -22.02 -30.94 -15.65
CA ALA A 31 -22.08 -31.21 -14.21
C ALA A 31 -21.08 -32.28 -13.77
N GLN A 32 -20.88 -33.33 -14.57
CA GLN A 32 -19.86 -34.37 -14.34
C GLN A 32 -18.43 -33.84 -14.48
N GLY A 33 -18.23 -32.91 -15.42
CA GLY A 33 -16.95 -32.25 -15.63
C GLY A 33 -16.57 -31.23 -14.55
N LEU A 34 -17.51 -30.79 -13.73
CA LEU A 34 -17.29 -29.82 -12.66
C LEU A 34 -16.97 -30.50 -11.31
N SER A 35 -16.14 -29.86 -10.50
CA SER A 35 -15.94 -30.23 -9.11
C SER A 35 -17.19 -29.91 -8.25
N PRO A 36 -17.35 -30.51 -7.07
CA PRO A 36 -18.44 -30.15 -6.16
C PRO A 36 -18.50 -28.66 -5.80
N GLN A 37 -17.35 -27.99 -5.73
CA GLN A 37 -17.23 -26.58 -5.39
C GLN A 37 -17.59 -25.69 -6.58
N GLU A 38 -17.16 -26.07 -7.79
CA GLU A 38 -17.53 -25.37 -9.03
C GLU A 38 -19.04 -25.45 -9.29
N ARG A 39 -19.67 -26.60 -9.02
CA ARG A 39 -21.14 -26.74 -9.06
C ARG A 39 -21.81 -25.82 -8.05
N GLY A 40 -21.31 -25.82 -6.81
CA GLY A 40 -21.86 -24.95 -5.76
C GLY A 40 -21.70 -23.46 -6.06
N TYR A 41 -20.58 -23.05 -6.64
CA TYR A 41 -20.36 -21.70 -7.16
C TYR A 41 -21.41 -21.35 -8.22
N PHE A 42 -21.59 -22.22 -9.22
CA PHE A 42 -22.54 -21.98 -10.31
C PHE A 42 -23.98 -21.82 -9.81
N ILE A 43 -24.40 -22.66 -8.85
CA ILE A 43 -25.72 -22.55 -8.22
C ILE A 43 -25.86 -21.20 -7.48
N ASN A 44 -24.81 -20.74 -6.82
CA ASN A 44 -24.80 -19.47 -6.08
C ASN A 44 -24.86 -18.23 -6.98
N LEU A 45 -24.63 -18.35 -8.29
CA LEU A 45 -24.90 -17.27 -9.24
C LEU A 45 -26.39 -16.91 -9.31
N GLY A 46 -27.26 -17.79 -8.81
CA GLY A 46 -28.69 -17.61 -8.82
C GLY A 46 -29.30 -17.71 -10.23
N LYS A 47 -30.62 -17.55 -10.30
CA LYS A 47 -31.38 -17.76 -11.54
C LYS A 47 -30.87 -16.91 -12.70
N GLU A 48 -30.59 -15.63 -12.47
CA GLU A 48 -30.14 -14.70 -13.50
C GLU A 48 -28.74 -15.05 -14.03
N GLY A 49 -27.80 -15.38 -13.14
CA GLY A 49 -26.45 -15.77 -13.55
C GLY A 49 -26.38 -17.12 -14.27
N ILE A 50 -27.24 -18.07 -13.88
CA ILE A 50 -27.41 -19.34 -14.62
C ILE A 50 -27.99 -19.08 -16.01
N ILE A 51 -29.01 -18.22 -16.15
CA ILE A 51 -29.57 -17.85 -17.45
C ILE A 51 -28.52 -17.15 -18.32
N GLU A 52 -27.76 -16.21 -17.77
CA GLU A 52 -26.72 -15.50 -18.51
C GLU A 52 -25.64 -16.46 -19.04
N SER A 53 -25.29 -17.45 -18.24
CA SER A 53 -24.33 -18.50 -18.56
C SER A 53 -24.76 -19.40 -19.73
N THR A 54 -26.05 -19.41 -20.08
CA THR A 54 -26.58 -20.20 -21.21
C THR A 54 -26.34 -19.55 -22.57
N ARG A 55 -25.81 -18.32 -22.58
CA ARG A 55 -25.28 -17.67 -23.79
C ARG A 55 -24.03 -18.38 -24.32
N HIS A 56 -23.34 -19.17 -23.50
CA HIS A 56 -22.26 -20.03 -23.96
C HIS A 56 -22.83 -21.23 -24.70
N HIS A 57 -22.36 -21.46 -25.93
CA HIS A 57 -22.90 -22.49 -26.81
C HIS A 57 -22.22 -23.86 -26.65
N ASP A 58 -21.15 -23.97 -25.86
CA ASP A 58 -20.48 -25.24 -25.59
C ASP A 58 -20.07 -25.41 -24.11
N PRO A 59 -20.01 -26.68 -23.63
CA PRO A 59 -19.77 -26.96 -22.22
C PRO A 59 -18.36 -26.57 -21.76
N TYR A 60 -17.40 -26.56 -22.68
CA TYR A 60 -16.00 -26.29 -22.35
C TYR A 60 -15.82 -24.82 -21.96
N HIS A 61 -16.35 -23.88 -22.74
CA HIS A 61 -16.28 -22.46 -22.41
C HIS A 61 -17.07 -22.11 -21.15
N LEU A 62 -18.24 -22.73 -20.95
CA LEU A 62 -18.99 -22.52 -19.71
C LEU A 62 -18.22 -23.06 -18.50
N LYS A 63 -17.65 -24.26 -18.59
CA LYS A 63 -16.80 -24.82 -17.53
C LYS A 63 -15.65 -23.89 -17.19
N LEU A 64 -14.93 -23.38 -18.19
CA LEU A 64 -13.81 -22.46 -17.97
C LEU A 64 -14.28 -21.17 -17.28
N SER A 65 -15.43 -20.63 -17.68
CA SER A 65 -16.00 -19.42 -17.09
C SER A 65 -16.39 -19.63 -15.62
N ILE A 66 -16.93 -20.81 -15.28
CA ILE A 66 -17.24 -21.22 -13.90
C ILE A 66 -15.95 -21.30 -13.08
N GLN A 67 -14.89 -21.89 -13.62
CA GLN A 67 -13.59 -22.03 -12.96
C GLN A 67 -12.96 -20.67 -12.65
N ILE A 68 -12.85 -19.80 -13.66
CA ILE A 68 -12.28 -18.45 -13.50
C ILE A 68 -13.10 -17.63 -12.50
N GLY A 69 -14.43 -17.66 -12.61
CA GLY A 69 -15.29 -16.93 -11.68
C GLY A 69 -15.17 -17.41 -10.23
N MET A 70 -15.03 -18.73 -10.03
CA MET A 70 -14.79 -19.30 -8.72
C MET A 70 -13.44 -18.88 -8.14
N GLU A 71 -12.36 -18.95 -8.94
CA GLU A 71 -11.02 -18.51 -8.54
C GLU A 71 -11.03 -17.04 -8.10
N MET A 72 -11.61 -16.15 -8.92
CA MET A 72 -11.74 -14.73 -8.59
C MET A 72 -12.52 -14.50 -7.28
N THR A 73 -13.60 -15.26 -7.06
CA THR A 73 -14.41 -15.15 -5.84
C THR A 73 -13.60 -15.60 -4.62
N MET A 74 -12.84 -16.69 -4.75
CA MET A 74 -11.96 -17.17 -3.67
C MET A 74 -10.86 -16.18 -3.34
N GLU A 75 -10.24 -15.56 -4.34
CA GLU A 75 -9.24 -14.51 -4.14
C GLU A 75 -9.83 -13.30 -3.40
N GLN A 76 -11.01 -12.85 -3.81
CA GLN A 76 -11.72 -11.76 -3.13
C GLN A 76 -12.09 -12.12 -1.69
N GLU A 77 -12.63 -13.32 -1.44
CA GLU A 77 -12.93 -13.79 -0.09
C GLU A 77 -11.67 -13.86 0.79
N LEU A 78 -10.55 -14.33 0.23
CA LEU A 78 -9.28 -14.39 0.93
C LEU A 78 -8.77 -13.00 1.29
N GLU A 79 -8.83 -12.05 0.36
CA GLU A 79 -8.41 -10.67 0.58
C GLU A 79 -9.30 -9.97 1.63
N GLN A 80 -10.62 -10.19 1.57
CA GLN A 80 -11.56 -9.70 2.58
C GLN A 80 -11.27 -10.31 3.96
N LYS A 81 -10.98 -11.61 4.03
CA LYS A 81 -10.60 -12.27 5.29
C LYS A 81 -9.31 -11.70 5.86
N LYS A 82 -8.28 -11.48 5.03
CA LYS A 82 -7.04 -10.83 5.48
C LYS A 82 -7.30 -9.44 6.02
N LYS A 83 -8.09 -8.63 5.31
CA LYS A 83 -8.46 -7.28 5.75
C LYS A 83 -9.21 -7.30 7.09
N ALA A 84 -10.21 -8.18 7.23
CA ALA A 84 -10.96 -8.33 8.46
C ALA A 84 -10.07 -8.81 9.64
N GLN A 85 -9.09 -9.68 9.37
CA GLN A 85 -8.13 -10.11 10.39
C GLN A 85 -7.22 -8.97 10.85
N ILE A 86 -6.75 -8.12 9.93
CA ILE A 86 -5.96 -6.94 10.26
C ILE A 86 -6.79 -5.94 11.08
N GLU A 87 -8.01 -5.63 10.65
CA GLU A 87 -8.93 -4.73 11.37
C GLU A 87 -9.26 -5.26 12.77
N LEU A 88 -9.49 -6.57 12.91
CA LEU A 88 -9.72 -7.20 14.21
C LEU A 88 -8.49 -7.12 15.13
N ALA A 89 -7.29 -7.38 14.59
CA ALA A 89 -6.04 -7.27 15.33
C ALA A 89 -5.81 -5.83 15.81
N ASP A 90 -6.00 -4.84 14.95
CA ASP A 90 -5.87 -3.42 15.28
C ASP A 90 -6.90 -2.99 16.34
N SER A 91 -8.16 -3.41 16.20
CA SER A 91 -9.20 -3.13 17.20
C SER A 91 -8.90 -3.77 18.55
N THR A 92 -8.36 -4.99 18.57
CA THR A 92 -7.98 -5.69 19.80
C THR A 92 -6.84 -4.97 20.49
N LEU A 93 -5.83 -4.55 19.73
CA LEU A 93 -4.69 -3.78 20.22
C LEU A 93 -5.14 -2.43 20.82
N TYR A 94 -6.04 -1.73 20.13
CA TYR A 94 -6.61 -0.46 20.58
C TYR A 94 -7.36 -0.62 21.91
N MET A 95 -8.27 -1.60 22.00
CA MET A 95 -9.04 -1.85 23.21
C MET A 95 -8.15 -2.24 24.39
N GLY A 96 -7.14 -3.10 24.14
CA GLY A 96 -6.16 -3.48 25.17
C GLY A 96 -5.27 -2.32 25.64
N ALA A 97 -5.09 -1.26 24.83
CA ALA A 97 -4.43 -0.03 25.28
C ALA A 97 -5.34 0.79 26.20
N LEU A 98 -6.62 0.94 25.84
CA LEU A 98 -7.59 1.66 26.66
C LEU A 98 -7.79 1.00 28.04
N GLU A 99 -7.83 -0.33 28.10
CA GLU A 99 -7.88 -1.08 29.37
C GLU A 99 -6.67 -0.82 30.28
N ARG A 100 -5.51 -0.53 29.68
CA ARG A 100 -4.28 -0.13 30.40
C ARG A 100 -4.24 1.37 30.74
N GLY A 101 -5.28 2.13 30.40
CA GLY A 101 -5.33 3.58 30.60
C GLY A 101 -4.48 4.38 29.61
N ILE A 102 -4.05 3.74 28.51
CA ILE A 102 -3.25 4.38 27.45
C ILE A 102 -4.21 4.79 26.34
N TYR A 103 -4.29 6.09 26.05
CA TYR A 103 -5.10 6.64 24.97
C TYR A 103 -4.22 6.83 23.74
N PRO A 104 -4.39 6.03 22.67
CA PRO A 104 -3.56 6.13 21.47
C PRO A 104 -3.55 7.56 20.93
N LEU A 105 -2.35 8.06 20.64
CA LEU A 105 -2.14 9.43 20.22
C LEU A 105 -1.78 9.48 18.74
N GLU A 106 -2.63 10.12 17.94
CA GLU A 106 -2.33 10.38 16.52
C GLU A 106 -1.10 11.28 16.36
N ARG A 107 -0.42 11.12 15.21
CA ARG A 107 0.70 11.99 14.85
C ARG A 107 0.20 13.42 14.75
N ARG A 108 0.94 14.36 15.34
CA ARG A 108 0.62 15.78 15.18
C ARG A 108 1.02 16.22 13.76
N PRO A 109 0.21 17.04 13.10
CA PRO A 109 0.66 17.73 11.89
C PRO A 109 1.89 18.58 12.21
N ASN A 110 2.74 18.79 11.20
CA ASN A 110 3.98 19.53 11.38
C ASN A 110 3.75 20.91 12.00
N HIS A 111 4.52 21.23 13.04
CA HIS A 111 4.34 22.49 13.73
C HIS A 111 4.75 23.66 12.82
N PRO A 112 3.94 24.75 12.70
CA PRO A 112 4.24 25.87 11.80
C PRO A 112 5.64 26.48 12.00
N LEU A 113 6.18 26.45 13.22
CA LEU A 113 7.54 26.93 13.52
C LEU A 113 8.64 26.05 12.90
N GLU A 114 8.44 24.74 12.81
CA GLU A 114 9.42 23.83 12.19
C GLU A 114 9.48 24.06 10.68
N LEU A 115 8.31 24.23 10.07
CA LEU A 115 8.19 24.62 8.67
C LEU A 115 8.88 25.97 8.40
N GLN A 116 8.69 26.96 9.29
CA GLN A 116 9.39 28.25 9.18
C GLN A 116 10.91 28.13 9.32
N LYS A 117 11.41 27.25 10.22
CA LYS A 117 12.85 27.01 10.36
C LYS A 117 13.41 26.39 9.08
N LEU A 118 12.76 25.38 8.53
CA LEU A 118 13.18 24.75 7.28
C LEU A 118 13.17 25.75 6.13
N LYS A 119 12.09 26.53 5.99
CA LYS A 119 11.97 27.62 5.03
C LYS A 119 13.20 28.53 5.06
N LYS A 120 13.54 29.07 6.23
CA LYS A 120 14.69 29.99 6.38
C LYS A 120 16.01 29.34 5.95
N LYS A 121 16.22 28.07 6.28
CA LYS A 121 17.44 27.35 5.89
C LYS A 121 17.53 27.15 4.38
N ILE A 122 16.43 26.72 3.74
CA ILE A 122 16.36 26.51 2.30
C ILE A 122 16.48 27.84 1.55
N GLU A 123 15.73 28.87 1.94
CA GLU A 123 15.77 30.18 1.27
C GLU A 123 17.16 30.83 1.32
N LYS A 124 17.89 30.65 2.42
CA LYS A 124 19.26 31.14 2.56
C LYS A 124 20.24 30.46 1.59
N ALA A 125 20.08 29.15 1.36
CA ALA A 125 20.97 28.38 0.50
C ALA A 125 20.56 28.44 -0.98
N ASN A 126 19.26 28.35 -1.27
CA ASN A 126 18.67 28.42 -2.60
C ASN A 126 17.25 29.02 -2.52
N PRO A 127 17.08 30.34 -2.74
CA PRO A 127 15.78 30.99 -2.62
C PRO A 127 14.75 30.52 -3.66
N ALA A 128 15.20 30.07 -4.84
CA ALA A 128 14.31 29.51 -5.85
C ALA A 128 13.77 28.13 -5.43
N ARG A 129 14.55 27.37 -4.66
CA ARG A 129 14.19 26.02 -4.20
C ARG A 129 12.96 26.02 -3.31
N TRP A 130 12.85 26.97 -2.39
CA TRP A 130 11.67 27.02 -1.51
C TRP A 130 10.40 27.29 -2.30
N LYS A 131 10.43 28.22 -3.26
CA LYS A 131 9.28 28.51 -4.14
C LYS A 131 8.85 27.28 -4.94
N GLN A 132 9.82 26.55 -5.47
CA GLN A 132 9.60 25.30 -6.18
C GLN A 132 8.94 24.21 -5.31
N LEU A 133 9.43 24.03 -4.09
CA LEU A 133 8.85 23.05 -3.14
C LEU A 133 7.44 23.45 -2.71
N MET A 134 7.18 24.74 -2.47
CA MET A 134 5.84 25.22 -2.14
C MET A 134 4.86 25.04 -3.30
N TRP A 135 5.30 25.28 -4.54
CA TRP A 135 4.46 25.03 -5.70
C TRP A 135 4.03 23.56 -5.80
N LEU A 136 4.97 22.63 -5.56
CA LEU A 136 4.67 21.20 -5.50
C LEU A 136 3.74 20.85 -4.32
N TYR A 137 3.99 21.44 -3.15
CA TYR A 137 3.17 21.27 -1.96
C TYR A 137 1.70 21.64 -2.21
N ASP A 138 1.47 22.82 -2.80
CA ASP A 138 0.14 23.36 -3.07
C ASP A 138 -0.58 22.58 -4.18
N TYR A 139 0.15 22.13 -5.22
CA TYR A 139 -0.43 21.43 -6.37
C TYR A 139 -0.72 19.94 -6.08
N GLU A 140 0.19 19.26 -5.39
CA GLU A 140 0.11 17.82 -5.09
C GLU A 140 -0.56 17.52 -3.74
N LYS A 141 -1.01 18.57 -3.02
CA LYS A 141 -1.73 18.48 -1.73
C LYS A 141 -0.99 17.67 -0.66
N LEU A 142 0.29 17.98 -0.46
CA LEU A 142 1.12 17.32 0.53
C LEU A 142 0.65 17.62 1.97
N GLU A 143 0.87 16.68 2.90
CA GLU A 143 0.37 16.77 4.28
C GLU A 143 1.38 17.41 5.25
N GLY A 144 2.58 17.70 4.76
CA GLY A 144 3.62 18.44 5.44
C GLY A 144 4.74 17.56 5.99
N TYR A 145 4.51 16.27 6.23
CA TYR A 145 5.53 15.32 6.74
C TYR A 145 6.76 15.25 5.82
N GLU A 146 6.56 15.46 4.52
CA GLU A 146 7.60 15.57 3.50
C GLU A 146 8.69 16.58 3.89
N PHE A 147 8.31 17.67 4.56
CA PHE A 147 9.26 18.66 5.05
C PHE A 147 10.12 18.16 6.21
N LEU A 148 9.64 17.22 7.05
CA LEU A 148 10.49 16.58 8.05
C LEU A 148 11.55 15.71 7.38
N VAL A 149 11.14 14.95 6.35
CA VAL A 149 12.06 14.14 5.54
C VAL A 149 13.14 15.05 4.94
N LEU A 150 12.75 16.19 4.36
CA LEU A 150 13.71 17.15 3.80
C LEU A 150 14.62 17.79 4.86
N ASP A 151 14.12 18.23 6.02
CA ASP A 151 14.99 18.85 7.04
C ASP A 151 16.02 17.85 7.58
N ARG A 152 15.61 16.59 7.74
CA ARG A 152 16.49 15.49 8.15
C ARG A 152 17.53 15.17 7.08
N TRP A 153 17.12 15.02 5.82
CA TRP A 153 18.06 14.75 4.72
C TRP A 153 19.08 15.86 4.53
N ARG A 154 18.66 17.12 4.68
CA ARG A 154 19.50 18.31 4.49
C ARG A 154 20.71 18.37 5.42
N GLU A 155 20.67 17.67 6.55
CA GLU A 155 21.80 17.59 7.49
C GLU A 155 23.03 16.93 6.85
N TRP A 156 22.82 15.80 6.17
CA TRP A 156 23.90 15.01 5.57
C TRP A 156 23.96 15.14 4.04
N PHE A 157 22.85 15.54 3.42
CA PHE A 157 22.68 15.66 1.97
C PHE A 157 22.19 17.06 1.54
N PRO A 158 22.90 18.15 1.91
CA PRO A 158 22.48 19.50 1.57
C PRO A 158 22.41 19.73 0.05
N ASN A 159 23.34 19.20 -0.76
CA ASN A 159 23.30 19.39 -2.21
C ASN A 159 22.14 18.63 -2.84
N MET A 160 21.82 17.42 -2.37
CA MET A 160 20.62 16.70 -2.79
C MET A 160 19.36 17.52 -2.47
N VAL A 161 19.24 18.07 -1.27
CA VAL A 161 18.04 18.84 -0.89
C VAL A 161 17.95 20.17 -1.65
N TYR A 162 19.06 20.89 -1.83
CA TYR A 162 19.03 22.25 -2.41
C TYR A 162 19.12 22.30 -3.93
N HIS A 163 19.72 21.29 -4.58
CA HIS A 163 20.13 21.37 -5.99
C HIS A 163 19.71 20.18 -6.85
N LEU A 164 19.31 19.04 -6.27
CA LEU A 164 18.79 17.92 -7.05
C LEU A 164 17.57 18.36 -7.86
N HIS A 165 17.47 17.93 -9.10
CA HIS A 165 16.31 18.28 -9.90
C HIS A 165 15.01 17.75 -9.26
N LEU A 166 13.93 18.54 -9.33
CA LEU A 166 12.68 18.24 -8.59
C LEU A 166 11.98 16.97 -9.08
N ASP A 167 12.08 16.67 -10.37
CA ASP A 167 11.58 15.43 -10.96
C ASP A 167 12.16 14.16 -10.31
N ILE A 168 13.30 14.29 -9.62
CA ILE A 168 13.94 13.22 -8.86
C ILE A 168 13.65 13.40 -7.37
N LEU A 169 13.91 14.58 -6.81
CA LEU A 169 13.77 14.82 -5.37
C LEU A 169 12.34 14.56 -4.88
N PHE A 170 11.35 15.02 -5.65
CA PHE A 170 9.96 14.95 -5.22
C PHE A 170 9.47 13.50 -5.13
N PRO A 171 9.61 12.64 -6.17
CA PRO A 171 9.22 11.24 -6.07
C PRO A 171 9.91 10.48 -4.94
N ILE A 172 11.23 10.62 -4.77
CA ILE A 172 11.96 9.88 -3.71
C ILE A 172 11.56 10.34 -2.31
N MET A 173 11.30 11.63 -2.12
CA MET A 173 10.82 12.19 -0.86
C MET A 173 9.41 11.68 -0.54
N CYS A 174 8.50 11.66 -1.52
CA CYS A 174 7.16 11.10 -1.33
C CYS A 174 7.18 9.60 -1.05
N SER A 175 8.03 8.84 -1.75
CA SER A 175 8.22 7.40 -1.48
C SER A 175 8.77 7.15 -0.07
N GLN A 176 9.75 7.95 0.36
CA GLN A 176 10.28 7.88 1.73
C GLN A 176 9.21 8.20 2.77
N MET A 177 8.45 9.28 2.58
CA MET A 177 7.33 9.62 3.46
C MET A 177 6.35 8.46 3.58
N LYS A 178 5.88 7.89 2.45
CA LYS A 178 4.90 6.80 2.47
C LYS A 178 5.40 5.58 3.24
N MET A 179 6.68 5.26 3.09
CA MET A 179 7.32 4.19 3.85
C MET A 179 7.37 4.48 5.36
N GLU A 180 7.67 5.72 5.76
CA GLU A 180 7.71 6.12 7.18
C GLU A 180 6.31 6.19 7.79
N LEU A 181 5.33 6.77 7.10
CA LEU A 181 3.94 6.88 7.56
C LEU A 181 3.25 5.52 7.68
N ALA A 182 3.58 4.56 6.81
CA ALA A 182 3.07 3.18 6.93
C ALA A 182 3.42 2.52 8.28
N ILE A 183 4.47 3.00 8.96
CA ILE A 183 4.82 2.58 10.33
C ILE A 183 4.16 3.51 11.36
N LEU A 184 4.30 4.82 11.18
CA LEU A 184 3.93 5.82 12.18
C LEU A 184 2.42 6.03 12.39
N ASP A 185 1.60 5.64 11.40
CA ASP A 185 0.15 5.78 11.44
C ASP A 185 -0.54 4.51 11.97
N THR A 186 0.22 3.44 12.28
CA THR A 186 -0.32 2.21 12.87
C THR A 186 -0.88 2.43 14.28
N THR A 187 -1.86 1.62 14.67
CA THR A 187 -2.41 1.64 16.04
C THR A 187 -1.31 1.44 17.09
N GLN A 188 -0.34 0.56 16.79
CA GLN A 188 0.82 0.33 17.65
C GLN A 188 1.68 1.60 17.81
N ALA A 189 1.98 2.31 16.72
CA ALA A 189 2.71 3.56 16.76
C ALA A 189 1.99 4.65 17.58
N GLN A 190 0.66 4.73 17.47
CA GLN A 190 -0.14 5.65 18.26
C GLN A 190 -0.09 5.33 19.77
N ILE A 191 -0.11 4.04 20.14
CA ILE A 191 0.06 3.60 21.53
C ILE A 191 1.46 3.96 22.04
N GLN A 192 2.50 3.62 21.27
CA GLN A 192 3.89 3.94 21.61
C GLN A 192 4.09 5.45 21.80
N ARG A 193 3.44 6.26 20.97
CA ARG A 193 3.46 7.73 21.09
C ARG A 193 2.81 8.21 22.38
N ALA A 194 1.70 7.60 22.78
CA ALA A 194 1.03 7.88 24.06
C ALA A 194 1.89 7.45 25.27
N GLU A 195 2.70 6.41 25.11
CA GLU A 195 3.70 5.95 26.08
C GLU A 195 4.99 6.82 26.10
N GLY A 196 5.08 7.83 25.21
CA GLY A 196 6.18 8.79 25.18
C GLY A 196 7.32 8.45 24.20
N ILE A 197 7.17 7.40 23.38
CA ILE A 197 8.14 7.02 22.36
C ILE A 197 7.99 7.93 21.14
N THR A 198 9.09 8.55 20.72
CA THR A 198 9.09 9.49 19.61
C THR A 198 8.99 8.79 18.25
N ASP A 199 8.47 9.49 17.23
CA ASP A 199 8.38 8.96 15.87
C ASP A 199 9.74 8.46 15.35
N LEU A 200 10.84 9.13 15.70
CA LEU A 200 12.19 8.70 15.29
C LEU A 200 12.59 7.36 15.93
N GLU A 201 12.29 7.18 17.22
CA GLU A 201 12.54 5.91 17.92
C GLU A 201 11.68 4.78 17.35
N GLN A 202 10.43 5.07 16.99
CA GLN A 202 9.55 4.08 16.34
C GLN A 202 10.11 3.63 14.99
N LEU A 203 10.57 4.57 14.16
CA LEU A 203 11.21 4.25 12.87
C LEU A 203 12.50 3.45 13.04
N GLN A 204 13.30 3.75 14.07
CA GLN A 204 14.51 2.97 14.41
C GLN A 204 14.17 1.55 14.88
N GLN A 205 13.15 1.38 15.72
CA GLN A 205 12.67 0.06 16.15
C GLN A 205 12.17 -0.78 14.97
N ALA A 206 11.52 -0.14 14.00
CA ALA A 206 11.09 -0.75 12.74
C ALA A 206 12.25 -0.98 11.75
N GLN A 207 13.49 -0.63 12.10
CA GLN A 207 14.68 -0.77 11.25
C GLN A 207 14.53 -0.07 9.89
N ILE A 208 13.80 1.06 9.87
CA ILE A 208 13.60 1.86 8.67
C ILE A 208 14.86 2.68 8.42
N ASN A 209 15.48 2.46 7.25
CA ASN A 209 16.52 3.36 6.78
C ASN A 209 15.89 4.70 6.37
N LEU A 210 16.20 5.75 7.13
CA LEU A 210 15.68 7.11 6.96
C LEU A 210 16.14 7.81 5.67
N TYR A 211 17.06 7.19 4.92
CA TYR A 211 17.63 7.64 3.66
C TYR A 211 17.44 6.61 2.54
N TYR A 212 16.55 5.63 2.71
CA TYR A 212 16.41 4.48 1.81
C TYR A 212 16.30 4.88 0.33
N TYR A 213 15.31 5.69 -0.03
CA TYR A 213 15.13 6.12 -1.43
C TYR A 213 16.16 7.15 -1.89
N LEU A 214 16.91 7.74 -0.96
CA LEU A 214 17.96 8.69 -1.27
C LEU A 214 19.26 7.98 -1.64
N ILE A 215 19.62 6.86 -1.00
CA ILE A 215 20.95 6.22 -1.18
C ILE A 215 20.96 4.69 -1.25
N VAL A 216 19.93 3.99 -0.79
CA VAL A 216 19.87 2.51 -0.82
C VAL A 216 19.17 2.02 -2.10
N ALA A 217 18.02 2.60 -2.42
CA ALA A 217 17.28 2.38 -3.65
C ALA A 217 17.13 3.69 -4.43
N PRO A 218 18.26 4.29 -4.88
CA PRO A 218 18.22 5.57 -5.55
C PRO A 218 17.53 5.46 -6.92
N PRO A 219 17.04 6.59 -7.44
CA PRO A 219 16.39 6.64 -8.74
C PRO A 219 17.39 6.25 -9.85
N LYS A 220 16.96 5.36 -10.74
CA LYS A 220 17.81 4.82 -11.83
C LYS A 220 18.09 5.84 -12.93
N ILE A 221 17.27 6.89 -13.02
CA ILE A 221 17.30 7.91 -14.06
C ILE A 221 17.15 9.27 -13.39
N GLY A 222 17.98 10.23 -13.80
CA GLY A 222 17.90 11.57 -13.24
C GLY A 222 19.05 12.46 -13.69
N LYS A 223 18.74 13.72 -14.03
CA LYS A 223 19.75 14.77 -14.17
C LYS A 223 20.43 15.00 -12.81
N ASN A 224 21.71 15.30 -12.80
CA ASN A 224 22.52 15.76 -11.67
C ASN A 224 22.51 14.97 -10.33
N TYR A 225 21.83 13.82 -10.21
CA TYR A 225 21.81 12.99 -8.98
C TYR A 225 23.23 12.64 -8.50
N ASN A 226 24.04 12.03 -9.37
CA ASN A 226 25.42 11.64 -9.01
C ASN A 226 26.28 12.86 -8.67
N GLU A 227 26.11 13.98 -9.38
CA GLU A 227 26.87 15.20 -9.09
C GLU A 227 26.55 15.75 -7.69
N CYS A 228 25.27 15.80 -7.33
CA CYS A 228 24.85 16.25 -6.00
C CYS A 228 25.35 15.29 -4.92
N LEU A 229 25.21 13.98 -5.13
CA LEU A 229 25.67 12.97 -4.19
C LEU A 229 27.19 13.03 -3.97
N GLU A 230 27.99 13.22 -5.02
CA GLU A 230 29.45 13.36 -4.89
C GLU A 230 29.86 14.61 -4.09
N LYS A 231 29.14 15.73 -4.25
CA LYS A 231 29.37 16.92 -3.43
C LYS A 231 29.02 16.66 -1.96
N ASP A 232 27.93 15.96 -1.70
CA ASP A 232 27.52 15.60 -0.34
C ASP A 232 28.46 14.57 0.31
N LYS A 233 29.00 13.61 -0.45
CA LYS A 233 30.07 12.71 0.03
C LYS A 233 31.30 13.49 0.51
N LYS A 234 31.74 14.49 -0.26
CA LYS A 234 32.85 15.36 0.12
C LYS A 234 32.54 16.17 1.38
N TRP A 235 31.31 16.64 1.52
CA TRP A 235 30.83 17.32 2.73
C TRP A 235 30.83 16.40 3.94
N MET A 236 30.22 15.21 3.84
CA MET A 236 30.17 14.22 4.92
C MET A 236 31.57 13.80 5.40
N ALA A 237 32.53 13.66 4.47
CA ALA A 237 33.91 13.31 4.80
C ALA A 237 34.57 14.36 5.72
N GLN A 238 34.21 15.64 5.61
CA GLN A 238 34.72 16.70 6.48
C GLN A 238 34.20 16.57 7.93
N SER A 239 33.08 15.87 8.13
CA SER A 239 32.48 15.61 9.44
C SER A 239 32.71 14.18 9.94
N ASN A 240 33.69 13.46 9.40
CA ASN A 240 33.97 12.05 9.72
C ASN A 240 32.76 11.11 9.55
N MET A 241 31.86 11.45 8.63
CA MET A 241 30.69 10.65 8.26
C MET A 241 30.89 10.00 6.89
N SER A 242 30.24 8.86 6.63
CA SER A 242 30.27 8.17 5.34
C SER A 242 28.91 7.62 4.96
N LEU A 243 28.71 7.34 3.67
CA LEU A 243 27.45 6.75 3.19
C LEU A 243 27.17 5.39 3.80
N GLU A 244 28.19 4.56 3.95
CA GLU A 244 28.07 3.19 4.46
C GLU A 244 27.52 3.16 5.89
N ARG A 245 27.75 4.23 6.65
CA ARG A 245 27.15 4.40 7.99
C ARG A 245 25.66 4.73 7.90
N LEU A 246 25.24 5.54 6.93
CA LEU A 246 23.85 5.94 6.72
C LEU A 246 23.02 4.88 5.97
N MET A 247 23.68 3.93 5.29
CA MET A 247 23.02 2.82 4.60
C MET A 247 22.62 1.67 5.54
N ARG A 248 23.13 1.65 6.77
CA ARG A 248 22.68 0.69 7.78
C ARG A 248 21.30 1.10 8.29
N PRO A 249 20.36 0.15 8.45
CA PRO A 249 19.09 0.42 9.13
C PRO A 249 19.30 0.77 10.60
#